data_AF-A0A3S3QR60-F1
#
_entry.id   AF-A0A3S3QR60-F1
#
_cell.length_a   1.000
_cell.length_b   1.000
_cell.length_c   1.000
_cell.angle_alpha   90.00
_cell.angle_beta   90.00
_cell.angle_gamma   90.00
#
_symmetry.space_group_name_H-M   'P 1'
#
loop_
_entity.id
_entity.type
_entity.pdbx_description
1 polymer ?
#
loop_
_entity_poly.entity_id
_entity_poly.type
_entity_poly.pdbx_seq_one_letter_code
_entity_poly.pdbx_strand_id
1 'polypeptide(L)'
;MSVSLSSDQKPVAGGFNLRWQRLAYHHKWAESLLYVMFFSGLLLWDVVGVGWQLERWTLLVHMVVGATLFTVIVGAFWAAHRRLITSSNKPFLRQTGTAIEWLLIACCLSGFYLFFYGNPGNTLGVFIQDVHFYSSWLLAPLVFRHAMRWSVLNLNKFRRR
;
A
#
# COMPACT_ATOMS: atom_id res chain seq x y z
N MET A 1 -14.89 19.31 56.50
CA MET A 1 -14.62 19.81 55.14
C MET A 1 -13.17 19.52 54.82
N SER A 2 -12.90 18.57 53.94
CA SER A 2 -11.54 18.31 53.43
C SER A 2 -11.67 17.98 51.95
N VAL A 3 -11.23 18.92 51.11
CA VAL A 3 -11.22 18.78 49.66
C VAL A 3 -9.91 18.11 49.28
N SER A 4 -9.96 16.87 48.80
CA SER A 4 -8.83 16.22 48.14
C SER A 4 -8.86 16.58 46.65
N LEU A 5 -7.99 17.49 46.23
CA LEU A 5 -7.72 17.76 44.82
C LEU A 5 -6.81 16.66 44.27
N SER A 6 -7.37 15.63 43.65
CA SER A 6 -6.60 14.73 42.79
C SER A 6 -6.30 15.47 41.48
N SER A 7 -5.04 15.86 41.29
CA SER A 7 -4.56 16.43 40.04
C SER A 7 -4.63 15.34 38.96
N ASP A 8 -5.61 15.48 38.08
CA ASP A 8 -5.83 14.62 36.94
C ASP A 8 -4.76 14.91 35.89
N GLN A 9 -3.63 14.19 35.94
CA GLN A 9 -2.59 14.28 34.92
C GLN A 9 -3.10 13.61 33.65
N LYS A 10 -3.58 14.43 32.70
CA LYS A 10 -3.92 13.99 31.34
C LYS A 10 -2.65 13.49 30.63
N PRO A 11 -2.62 12.25 30.12
CA PRO A 11 -1.47 11.78 29.37
C PRO A 11 -1.36 12.52 28.04
N VAL A 12 -0.31 13.33 27.88
CA VAL A 12 0.06 14.04 26.64
C VAL A 12 0.71 13.05 25.65
N ALA A 13 -0.02 12.01 25.27
CA ALA A 13 0.46 10.97 24.35
C ALA A 13 -0.60 10.64 23.28
N GLY A 14 -1.19 11.66 22.65
CA GLY A 14 -2.35 11.46 21.76
C GLY A 14 -2.20 11.91 20.30
N GLY A 15 -1.43 12.96 20.02
CA GLY A 15 -1.52 13.65 18.73
C GLY A 15 -1.09 12.83 17.51
N PHE A 16 0.04 12.13 17.62
CA PHE A 16 0.54 11.26 16.55
C PHE A 16 -0.34 10.02 16.38
N ASN A 17 -0.66 9.32 17.47
CA ASN A 17 -1.52 8.12 17.40
C ASN A 17 -2.90 8.40 16.79
N LEU A 18 -3.52 9.54 17.12
CA LEU A 18 -4.82 9.94 16.54
C LEU A 18 -4.73 10.27 15.04
N ARG A 19 -3.66 10.94 14.58
CA ARG A 19 -3.46 11.22 13.15
C ARG A 19 -3.22 9.94 12.35
N TRP A 20 -2.39 9.03 12.87
CA TRP A 20 -2.13 7.73 12.24
C TRP A 20 -3.38 6.85 12.21
N GLN A 21 -4.19 6.85 13.29
CA GLN A 21 -5.49 6.16 13.30
C GLN A 21 -6.50 6.78 12.34
N ARG A 22 -6.48 8.10 12.14
CA ARG A 22 -7.36 8.79 11.17
C ARG A 22 -6.96 8.47 9.73
N LEU A 23 -5.66 8.40 9.42
CA LEU A 23 -5.14 7.89 8.14
C LEU A 23 -5.50 6.42 7.90
N ALA A 24 -5.47 5.59 8.93
CA ALA A 24 -5.88 4.18 8.85
C ALA A 24 -7.34 3.98 8.43
N TYR A 25 -8.21 4.97 8.66
CA TYR A 25 -9.63 4.91 8.28
C TYR A 25 -9.85 5.20 6.78
N HIS A 26 -8.87 5.78 6.09
CA HIS A 26 -8.90 6.12 4.67
C HIS A 26 -8.46 4.97 3.76
N HIS A 27 -8.97 3.76 4.00
CA HIS A 27 -8.74 2.56 3.18
C HIS A 27 -8.90 2.79 1.66
N LYS A 28 -9.84 3.65 1.27
CA LYS A 28 -10.07 4.02 -0.14
C LYS A 28 -8.86 4.70 -0.79
N TRP A 29 -8.15 5.56 -0.08
CA TRP A 29 -6.98 6.25 -0.62
C TRP A 29 -5.81 5.29 -0.83
N ALA A 30 -5.55 4.40 0.14
CA ALA A 30 -4.50 3.39 0.00
C ALA A 30 -4.80 2.43 -1.16
N GLU A 31 -6.06 1.99 -1.30
CA GLU A 31 -6.49 1.13 -2.40
C GLU A 31 -6.39 1.84 -3.76
N SER A 32 -6.90 3.07 -3.88
CA SER A 32 -6.80 3.86 -5.11
C SER A 32 -5.35 4.11 -5.51
N LEU A 33 -4.49 4.45 -4.55
CA LEU A 33 -3.08 4.72 -4.80
C LEU A 33 -2.34 3.46 -5.27
N LEU A 34 -2.68 2.29 -4.72
CA LEU A 34 -2.14 1.01 -5.19
C LEU A 34 -2.52 0.73 -6.63
N TYR A 35 -3.77 0.97 -7.04
CA TYR A 35 -4.16 0.82 -8.44
C TYR A 35 -3.52 1.87 -9.36
N VAL A 36 -3.41 3.14 -8.92
CA VAL A 36 -2.70 4.18 -9.69
C VAL A 36 -1.24 3.79 -9.92
N MET A 37 -0.56 3.28 -8.89
CA MET A 37 0.81 2.80 -9.01
C MET A 37 0.91 1.58 -9.95
N PHE A 38 -0.02 0.63 -9.84
CA PHE A 38 -0.05 -0.52 -10.74
C PHE A 38 -0.25 -0.11 -12.21
N PHE A 39 -1.24 0.73 -12.51
CA PHE A 39 -1.53 1.14 -13.88
C PHE A 39 -0.45 2.04 -14.48
N SER A 40 0.15 2.93 -13.68
CA SER A 40 1.31 3.71 -14.14
C SER A 40 2.52 2.84 -14.41
N GLY A 41 2.77 1.79 -13.61
CA GLY A 41 3.80 0.79 -13.90
C GLY A 41 3.51 -0.02 -15.16
N LEU A 42 2.25 -0.42 -15.37
CA LEU A 42 1.83 -1.11 -16.59
C LEU A 42 2.04 -0.25 -17.84
N LEU A 43 1.77 1.05 -17.75
CA LEU A 43 1.98 1.99 -18.86
C LEU A 43 3.47 2.19 -19.22
N LEU A 44 4.37 1.91 -18.26
CA LEU A 44 5.82 1.90 -18.46
C LEU A 44 6.34 0.58 -19.01
N TRP A 45 5.47 -0.40 -19.25
CA TRP A 45 5.90 -1.65 -19.83
C TRP A 45 6.08 -1.51 -21.34
N ASP A 46 7.28 -1.86 -21.82
CA ASP A 46 7.71 -1.72 -23.22
C ASP A 46 6.72 -2.33 -24.23
N VAL A 47 6.02 -3.41 -23.84
CA VAL A 47 5.02 -4.11 -24.66
C VAL A 47 3.79 -3.25 -24.97
N VAL A 48 3.43 -2.31 -24.09
CA VAL A 48 2.26 -1.42 -24.29
C VAL A 48 2.51 -0.42 -25.42
N GLY A 49 3.78 -0.10 -25.73
CA GLY A 49 4.15 0.70 -26.90
C GLY A 49 3.64 2.15 -26.83
N VAL A 50 3.77 2.79 -25.67
CA VAL A 50 3.28 4.15 -25.44
C VAL A 50 4.24 5.19 -26.04
N GLY A 51 3.73 6.34 -26.48
CA GLY A 51 4.57 7.43 -26.97
C GLY A 51 5.55 7.93 -25.90
N TRP A 52 6.80 8.17 -26.30
CA TRP A 52 7.90 8.52 -25.39
C TRP A 52 7.64 9.71 -24.45
N GLN A 53 6.88 10.73 -24.88
CA GLN A 53 6.54 11.84 -23.97
C GLN A 53 5.66 11.37 -22.81
N LEU A 54 4.71 10.49 -23.08
CA LEU A 54 3.84 9.95 -22.04
C LEU A 54 4.62 8.98 -21.14
N GLU A 55 5.51 8.16 -21.70
CA GLU A 55 6.40 7.27 -20.94
C GLU A 55 7.29 8.08 -19.96
N ARG A 56 7.96 9.13 -20.44
CA ARG A 56 8.80 10.00 -19.61
C ARG A 56 8.04 10.61 -18.43
N TRP A 57 6.89 11.22 -18.69
CA TRP A 57 6.10 11.84 -17.63
C TRP A 57 5.52 10.80 -16.67
N THR A 58 5.10 9.65 -17.20
CA THR A 58 4.61 8.53 -16.39
C THR A 58 5.72 8.01 -15.47
N LEU A 59 6.95 7.86 -15.97
CA LEU A 59 8.08 7.38 -15.19
C LEU A 59 8.38 8.33 -14.04
N LEU A 60 8.48 9.64 -14.34
CA LEU A 60 8.70 10.66 -13.33
C LEU A 60 7.60 10.65 -12.26
N VAL A 61 6.33 10.65 -12.67
CA VAL A 61 5.19 10.63 -11.76
C VAL A 61 5.18 9.35 -10.93
N HIS A 62 5.40 8.19 -11.55
CA HIS A 62 5.45 6.89 -10.86
C HIS A 62 6.53 6.88 -9.79
N MET A 63 7.75 7.34 -10.12
CA MET A 63 8.86 7.43 -9.17
C MET A 63 8.54 8.38 -8.01
N VAL A 64 8.09 9.60 -8.29
CA VAL A 64 7.82 10.61 -7.26
C VAL A 64 6.65 10.19 -6.36
N VAL A 65 5.54 9.74 -6.95
CA VAL A 65 4.36 9.29 -6.19
C VAL A 65 4.68 8.03 -5.40
N GLY A 66 5.43 7.09 -5.96
CA GLY A 66 5.89 5.87 -5.30
C GLY A 66 6.74 6.15 -4.06
N ALA A 67 7.80 6.94 -4.24
CA ALA A 67 8.74 7.28 -3.17
C ALA A 67 8.10 8.14 -2.04
N THR A 68 7.07 8.93 -2.36
CA THR A 68 6.44 9.86 -1.41
C THR A 68 5.06 9.38 -0.95
N LEU A 69 4.00 9.70 -1.71
CA LEU A 69 2.61 9.48 -1.35
C LEU A 69 2.32 8.00 -1.06
N PHE A 70 2.78 7.11 -1.93
CA PHE A 70 2.55 5.68 -1.76
C PHE A 70 3.21 5.17 -0.48
N THR A 71 4.50 5.44 -0.31
CA THR A 71 5.25 5.02 0.88
C THR A 71 4.63 5.53 2.18
N VAL A 72 4.25 6.81 2.23
CA VAL A 72 3.65 7.41 3.44
C VAL A 72 2.24 6.88 3.71
N ILE A 73 1.36 6.91 2.71
CA ILE A 73 -0.07 6.58 2.89
C ILE A 73 -0.25 5.07 3.05
N VAL A 74 0.34 4.27 2.15
CA VAL A 74 0.22 2.81 2.19
C VAL A 74 1.03 2.23 3.35
N GLY A 75 2.19 2.80 3.67
CA GLY A 75 2.96 2.40 4.85
C GLY A 75 2.19 2.66 6.16
N ALA A 76 1.54 3.82 6.28
CA ALA A 76 0.69 4.11 7.44
C ALA A 76 -0.55 3.21 7.53
N PHE A 77 -1.22 2.98 6.40
CA PHE A 77 -2.33 2.05 6.32
C PHE A 77 -1.90 0.63 6.71
N TRP A 78 -0.79 0.15 6.17
CA TRP A 78 -0.25 -1.19 6.45
C TRP A 78 0.07 -1.38 7.94
N ALA A 79 0.76 -0.42 8.57
CA ALA A 79 1.10 -0.51 9.99
C ALA A 79 -0.15 -0.64 10.88
N ALA A 80 -1.20 0.13 10.58
CA ALA A 80 -2.48 0.02 11.29
C ALA A 80 -3.21 -1.29 10.98
N HIS A 81 -3.16 -1.75 9.72
CA HIS A 81 -3.85 -2.94 9.26
C HIS A 81 -3.21 -4.24 9.79
N ARG A 82 -1.88 -4.27 9.97
CA ARG A 82 -1.13 -5.42 10.50
C ARG A 82 -1.60 -5.83 11.90
N ARG A 83 -2.00 -4.87 12.74
CA ARG A 83 -2.57 -5.15 14.07
C ARG A 83 -3.88 -5.92 13.97
N LEU A 84 -4.72 -5.61 12.97
CA LEU A 84 -5.98 -6.30 12.73
C LEU A 84 -5.77 -7.72 12.19
N ILE A 85 -4.78 -7.90 11.30
CA ILE A 85 -4.45 -9.22 10.75
C ILE A 85 -3.95 -10.15 11.86
N THR A 86 -3.01 -9.66 12.69
CA THR A 86 -2.42 -10.45 13.78
C THR A 86 -3.40 -10.80 14.88
N SER A 87 -4.40 -9.97 15.15
CA SER A 87 -5.43 -10.23 16.16
C SER A 87 -6.64 -11.03 15.66
N SER A 88 -6.75 -11.32 14.36
CA SER A 88 -7.93 -11.98 13.78
C SER A 88 -7.83 -13.50 13.80
N ASN A 89 -8.90 -14.18 14.20
CA ASN A 89 -8.98 -15.64 14.14
C ASN A 89 -9.36 -16.19 12.75
N LYS A 90 -9.57 -15.34 11.74
CA LYS A 90 -10.01 -15.77 10.41
C LYS A 90 -8.80 -16.16 9.55
N PRO A 91 -8.65 -17.45 9.15
CA PRO A 91 -7.46 -17.92 8.45
C PRO A 91 -7.27 -17.26 7.08
N PHE A 92 -8.35 -17.02 6.33
CA PHE A 92 -8.24 -16.34 5.02
C PHE A 92 -7.70 -14.92 5.15
N LEU A 93 -8.17 -14.16 6.16
CA LEU A 93 -7.74 -12.77 6.36
C LEU A 93 -6.25 -12.73 6.73
N ARG A 94 -5.79 -13.69 7.54
CA ARG A 94 -4.37 -13.85 7.88
C ARG A 94 -3.52 -14.23 6.69
N GLN A 95 -3.88 -15.30 5.97
CA GLN A 95 -3.09 -15.79 4.83
C GLN A 95 -2.99 -14.75 3.72
N THR A 96 -4.11 -14.17 3.30
CA THR A 96 -4.10 -13.16 2.23
C THR A 96 -3.47 -11.85 2.69
N GLY A 97 -3.71 -11.41 3.92
CA GLY A 97 -3.06 -10.22 4.48
C GLY A 97 -1.53 -10.37 4.57
N THR A 98 -1.04 -11.53 5.02
CA THR A 98 0.40 -11.82 5.07
C THR A 98 1.02 -11.96 3.68
N ALA A 99 0.32 -12.56 2.71
CA ALA A 99 0.80 -12.63 1.33
C ALA A 99 0.91 -11.22 0.70
N ILE A 100 -0.09 -10.36 0.93
CA ILE A 100 -0.07 -8.95 0.50
C ILE A 100 1.12 -8.22 1.15
N GLU A 101 1.36 -8.42 2.45
CA GLU A 101 2.49 -7.82 3.18
C GLU A 101 3.83 -8.18 2.55
N TRP A 102 4.08 -9.46 2.25
CA TRP A 102 5.33 -9.87 1.60
C TRP A 102 5.48 -9.31 0.19
N LEU A 103 4.40 -9.30 -0.59
CA LEU A 103 4.43 -8.70 -1.93
C LEU A 103 4.65 -7.20 -1.90
N LEU A 104 4.07 -6.50 -0.93
CA LEU A 104 4.28 -5.07 -0.73
C LEU A 104 5.74 -4.78 -0.36
N ILE A 105 6.34 -5.57 0.54
CA ILE A 105 7.75 -5.45 0.89
C ILE A 105 8.64 -5.69 -0.33
N ALA A 106 8.42 -6.78 -1.07
CA ALA A 106 9.19 -7.09 -2.26
C ALA A 106 9.10 -5.97 -3.31
N CYS A 107 7.90 -5.48 -3.59
CA CYS A 107 7.62 -4.42 -4.55
C CYS A 107 8.24 -3.08 -4.11
N CYS A 108 8.12 -2.71 -2.82
CA CYS A 108 8.71 -1.48 -2.30
C CYS A 108 10.25 -1.52 -2.34
N LEU A 109 10.87 -2.62 -1.91
CA LEU A 109 12.33 -2.75 -1.89
C LEU A 109 12.91 -2.72 -3.31
N SER A 110 12.31 -3.44 -4.25
CA SER A 110 12.72 -3.39 -5.65
C SER A 110 12.47 -2.01 -6.28
N GLY A 111 11.34 -1.37 -5.95
CA GLY A 111 11.01 -0.03 -6.44
C GLY A 111 11.99 1.04 -5.95
N PHE A 112 12.36 1.01 -4.66
CA PHE A 112 13.38 1.91 -4.12
C PHE A 112 14.75 1.65 -4.73
N TYR A 113 15.12 0.39 -4.97
CA TYR A 113 16.36 0.08 -5.69
C TYR A 113 16.36 0.70 -7.10
N LEU A 114 15.29 0.48 -7.88
CA LEU A 114 15.16 1.04 -9.23
C LEU A 114 15.10 2.57 -9.22
N PHE A 115 14.55 3.18 -8.17
CA PHE A 115 14.54 4.63 -8.01
C PHE A 115 15.96 5.23 -7.95
N PHE A 116 16.88 4.58 -7.22
CA PHE A 116 18.25 5.07 -7.06
C PHE A 116 19.21 4.62 -8.16
N TYR A 117 19.05 3.40 -8.67
CA TYR A 117 20.01 2.77 -9.57
C TYR A 117 19.50 2.57 -11.00
N GLY A 118 18.19 2.64 -11.22
CA GLY A 118 17.55 2.29 -12.49
C GLY A 118 17.76 0.82 -12.88
N ASN A 119 17.48 0.51 -14.16
CA ASN A 119 17.89 -0.74 -14.77
C ASN A 119 19.04 -0.48 -15.76
N PRO A 120 20.31 -0.72 -15.37
CA PRO A 120 21.45 -0.53 -16.26
C PRO A 120 21.60 -1.64 -17.31
N GLY A 121 20.73 -2.64 -17.33
CA GLY A 121 20.77 -3.78 -18.26
C GLY A 121 21.65 -4.95 -17.82
N ASN A 122 22.20 -4.91 -16.60
CA ASN A 122 22.91 -6.05 -16.02
C ASN A 122 21.93 -7.08 -15.42
N THR A 123 22.43 -8.28 -15.10
CA THR A 123 21.60 -9.37 -14.57
C THR A 123 20.84 -8.98 -13.29
N LEU A 124 21.48 -8.22 -12.40
CA LEU A 124 20.85 -7.77 -11.15
C LEU A 124 19.72 -6.76 -11.41
N GLY A 125 19.96 -5.76 -12.27
CA GLY A 125 18.97 -4.73 -12.61
C GLY A 125 17.73 -5.33 -13.27
N VAL A 126 17.94 -6.26 -14.21
CA VAL A 126 16.85 -7.01 -14.86
C VAL A 126 16.08 -7.83 -13.83
N PHE A 127 16.77 -8.58 -12.98
CA PHE A 127 16.13 -9.36 -11.92
C PHE A 127 15.29 -8.48 -10.97
N ILE A 128 15.80 -7.32 -10.55
CA ILE A 128 15.07 -6.42 -9.66
C ILE A 128 13.86 -5.79 -10.38
N GLN A 129 14.00 -5.44 -11.66
CA GLN A 129 12.88 -5.00 -12.49
C GLN A 129 11.79 -6.07 -12.59
N ASP A 130 12.17 -7.33 -12.82
CA ASP A 130 11.24 -8.46 -12.88
C ASP A 130 10.55 -8.68 -11.54
N VAL A 131 11.30 -8.65 -10.42
CA VAL A 131 10.72 -8.74 -9.08
C VAL A 131 9.71 -7.62 -8.84
N HIS A 132 10.04 -6.38 -9.21
CA HIS A 132 9.11 -5.24 -9.08
C HIS A 132 7.85 -5.46 -9.92
N PHE A 133 8.01 -5.84 -11.19
CA PHE A 133 6.92 -6.05 -12.12
C PHE A 133 6.00 -7.20 -11.68
N TYR A 134 6.55 -8.40 -11.48
CA TYR A 134 5.75 -9.58 -11.13
C TYR A 134 5.13 -9.51 -9.74
N SER A 135 5.83 -8.90 -8.76
CA SER A 135 5.22 -8.66 -7.45
C SER A 135 4.02 -7.72 -7.56
N SER A 136 4.09 -6.66 -8.38
CA SER A 136 2.96 -5.75 -8.62
C SER A 136 1.76 -6.45 -9.29
N TRP A 137 2.03 -7.33 -10.27
CA TRP A 137 1.02 -8.13 -10.97
C TRP A 137 0.28 -9.10 -10.08
N LEU A 138 0.96 -9.64 -9.06
CA LEU A 138 0.30 -10.50 -8.07
C LEU A 138 -0.38 -9.68 -6.96
N LEU A 139 0.24 -8.55 -6.57
CA LEU A 139 -0.25 -7.68 -5.50
C LEU A 139 -1.60 -7.07 -5.83
N ALA A 140 -1.78 -6.46 -7.01
CA ALA A 140 -3.01 -5.73 -7.34
C ALA A 140 -4.27 -6.64 -7.36
N PRO A 141 -4.28 -7.81 -8.02
CA PRO A 141 -5.42 -8.74 -7.97
C PRO A 141 -5.67 -9.31 -6.57
N LEU A 142 -4.60 -9.59 -5.81
CA LEU A 142 -4.72 -10.13 -4.45
C LEU A 142 -5.33 -9.10 -3.49
N VAL A 143 -4.88 -7.83 -3.58
CA VAL A 143 -5.47 -6.71 -2.83
C VAL A 143 -6.92 -6.52 -3.23
N PHE A 144 -7.26 -6.55 -4.52
CA PHE A 144 -8.64 -6.46 -4.99
C PHE A 144 -9.51 -7.58 -4.39
N ARG A 145 -9.08 -8.84 -4.47
CA ARG A 145 -9.81 -9.97 -3.90
C ARG A 145 -9.94 -9.89 -2.37
N HIS A 146 -8.89 -9.43 -1.69
CA HIS A 146 -8.90 -9.20 -0.24
C HIS A 146 -9.89 -8.07 0.12
N ALA A 147 -9.84 -6.95 -0.59
CA ALA A 147 -10.73 -5.82 -0.42
C ALA A 147 -12.20 -6.20 -0.72
N MET A 148 -12.53 -6.91 -1.80
CA MET A 148 -13.93 -7.27 -2.11
C MET A 148 -14.66 -7.99 -0.97
N ARG A 149 -13.95 -8.76 -0.14
CA ARG A 149 -14.54 -9.57 0.93
C ARG A 149 -14.64 -8.84 2.28
N TRP A 150 -13.88 -7.75 2.49
CA TRP A 150 -13.82 -7.01 3.77
C TRP A 150 -13.83 -5.46 3.66
N SER A 151 -13.59 -4.89 2.48
CA SER A 151 -13.75 -3.49 2.10
C SER A 151 -15.20 -3.21 1.66
N VAL A 152 -15.55 -1.92 1.59
CA VAL A 152 -16.90 -1.35 1.43
C VAL A 152 -17.66 -1.84 0.17
N LEU A 153 -16.97 -2.47 -0.79
CA LEU A 153 -17.52 -3.08 -2.01
C LEU A 153 -18.10 -4.49 -1.78
N ASN A 154 -18.71 -4.73 -0.63
CA ASN A 154 -19.43 -5.99 -0.40
C ASN A 154 -20.72 -5.99 -1.25
N LEU A 155 -20.60 -6.34 -2.53
CA LEU A 155 -21.70 -6.52 -3.49
C LEU A 155 -22.75 -7.51 -2.97
N ASN A 156 -22.36 -8.45 -2.09
CA ASN A 156 -23.29 -9.37 -1.44
C ASN A 156 -24.21 -8.68 -0.42
N LYS A 157 -23.88 -7.46 0.05
CA LYS A 157 -24.76 -6.64 0.89
C LYS A 157 -25.85 -5.97 0.05
N PHE A 158 -25.60 -5.73 -1.24
CA PHE A 158 -26.58 -5.19 -2.20
C PHE A 158 -27.45 -6.29 -2.83
N ARG A 159 -26.92 -7.50 -3.02
CA ARG A 159 -27.66 -8.65 -3.59
C ARG A 159 -28.69 -9.29 -2.63
N ARG A 160 -28.80 -8.80 -1.39
CA ARG A 160 -29.75 -9.30 -0.36
C ARG A 160 -30.82 -8.27 0.05
N ARG A 161 -31.05 -7.25 -0.76
CA ARG A 161 -32.21 -6.36 -0.63
C ARG A 161 -33.13 -6.55 -1.83
#